data_AF-A0A7H4LKE7-F1
#
_entry.id   AF-A0A7H4LKE7-F1
#
_cell.length_a   1.000
_cell.length_b   1.000
_cell.length_c   1.000
_cell.angle_alpha   90.00
_cell.angle_beta   90.00
_cell.angle_gamma   90.00
#
_symmetry.space_group_name_H-M   'P 1'
#
loop_
_entity.id
_entity.type
_entity.pdbx_description
1 polymer ?
#
loop_
_entity_poly.entity_id
_entity_poly.type
_entity_poly.pdbx_seq_one_letter_code
_entity_poly.pdbx_strand_id
1 'polypeptide(L)'
;MEVAIKKIYPNTVHRWCKWHVLKKVKETLGPLYTKKCDFQAEFHKVVNHMLTEEEFETAWDALLDKYNLRGHNYMTQIYETRHKWAKPYFRGVFCAKMTSTQRSESANHMLKSYMPPRKPDACFCLAIHGASV
;
A
#
# COMPACT_ATOMS: atom_id res chain seq x y z
N MET A 1 -6.04 9.32 11.99
CA MET A 1 -4.68 8.86 12.33
C MET A 1 -3.61 9.84 11.88
N GLU A 2 -3.59 10.22 10.59
CA GLU A 2 -2.51 11.09 10.03
C GLU A 2 -2.33 12.41 10.79
N VAL A 3 -3.43 13.06 11.20
CA VAL A 3 -3.39 14.31 11.99
C VAL A 3 -2.69 14.13 13.34
N ALA A 4 -2.93 13.00 14.02
CA ALA A 4 -2.31 12.72 15.31
C ALA A 4 -0.82 12.38 15.18
N ILE A 5 -0.44 11.62 14.15
CA ILE A 5 0.97 11.30 13.87
C ILE A 5 1.73 12.58 13.52
N LYS A 6 1.20 13.43 12.64
CA LYS A 6 1.85 14.69 12.27
C LYS A 6 2.02 15.65 13.46
N LYS A 7 1.09 15.60 14.43
CA LYS A 7 1.17 16.41 15.66
C LYS A 7 2.29 15.94 16.60
N ILE A 8 2.52 14.64 16.72
CA ILE A 8 3.48 14.06 17.67
C ILE A 8 4.86 13.84 17.01
N TYR A 9 4.88 13.49 15.72
CA TYR A 9 6.05 13.18 14.92
C TYR A 9 5.98 13.92 13.56
N PRO A 10 6.31 15.23 13.54
CA PRO A 10 6.16 16.07 12.35
C PRO A 10 7.07 15.64 11.18
N ASN A 11 8.19 14.98 11.49
CA ASN A 11 9.18 14.52 10.50
C ASN A 11 8.97 13.06 10.06
N THR A 12 7.86 12.44 10.47
CA THR A 12 7.52 11.07 10.10
C THR A 12 6.53 11.07 8.95
N VAL A 13 6.86 10.31 7.91
CA VAL A 13 5.94 10.05 6.80
C VAL A 13 5.12 8.81 7.14
N HIS A 14 3.80 8.97 7.24
CA HIS A 14 2.88 7.85 7.40
C HIS A 14 2.66 7.17 6.06
N ARG A 15 3.20 5.97 5.90
CA ARG A 15 3.00 5.13 4.72
C ARG A 15 1.84 4.19 4.94
N TRP A 16 0.92 4.14 3.98
CA TRP A 16 -0.16 3.18 4.02
C TRP A 16 0.38 1.75 3.82
N CYS A 17 -0.15 0.83 4.62
CA CYS A 17 0.27 -0.56 4.57
C CYS A 17 -0.11 -1.18 3.23
N LYS A 18 0.88 -1.69 2.49
CA LYS A 18 0.69 -2.36 1.19
C LYS A 18 -0.38 -3.44 1.24
N TRP A 19 -0.42 -4.26 2.30
CA TRP A 19 -1.42 -5.32 2.42
C TRP A 19 -2.85 -4.77 2.43
N HIS A 20 -3.11 -3.69 3.16
CA HIS A 20 -4.43 -3.06 3.19
C HIS A 20 -4.83 -2.48 1.83
N VAL A 21 -3.88 -1.86 1.13
CA VAL A 21 -4.09 -1.35 -0.23
C VAL A 21 -4.49 -2.50 -1.17
N LEU A 22 -3.72 -3.59 -1.19
CA LEU A 22 -4.00 -4.77 -2.01
C LEU A 22 -5.33 -5.44 -1.63
N LYS A 23 -5.62 -5.56 -0.34
CA LYS A 23 -6.87 -6.14 0.16
C LYS A 23 -8.07 -5.33 -0.32
N LYS A 24 -7.99 -4.01 -0.23
CA LYS A 24 -9.10 -3.13 -0.63
C LYS A 24 -9.31 -3.16 -2.14
N VAL A 25 -8.23 -3.19 -2.94
CA VAL A 25 -8.31 -3.42 -4.39
C VAL A 25 -9.02 -4.74 -4.70
N LYS A 26 -8.66 -5.82 -4.00
CA LYS A 26 -9.32 -7.12 -4.14
C LYS A 26 -10.80 -7.08 -3.78
N GLU A 27 -11.16 -6.41 -2.68
CA GLU A 27 -12.56 -6.25 -2.25
C GLU A 27 -13.38 -5.46 -3.28
N THR A 28 -12.79 -4.43 -3.89
CA THR A 28 -13.48 -3.57 -4.84
C THR A 28 -13.59 -4.17 -6.25
N LEU A 29 -12.51 -4.77 -6.77
CA LEU A 29 -12.49 -5.37 -8.11
C LEU A 29 -13.04 -6.80 -8.13
N GLY A 30 -13.14 -7.44 -6.96
CA GLY A 30 -13.84 -8.70 -6.73
C GLY A 30 -13.48 -9.81 -7.75
N PRO A 31 -14.39 -10.17 -8.67
CA PRO A 31 -14.15 -11.19 -9.69
C PRO A 31 -12.96 -10.88 -10.61
N LEU A 32 -12.75 -9.62 -11.00
CA LEU A 32 -11.63 -9.21 -11.87
C LEU A 32 -10.27 -9.50 -11.20
N TYR A 33 -10.22 -9.41 -9.87
CA TYR A 33 -9.02 -9.72 -9.10
C TYR A 33 -8.85 -11.23 -8.82
N THR A 34 -9.94 -11.99 -8.71
CA THR A 34 -9.92 -13.36 -8.13
C THR A 34 -10.09 -14.50 -9.16
N LYS A 35 -10.78 -14.29 -10.29
CA LYS A 35 -11.23 -15.39 -11.17
C LYS A 35 -10.22 -15.89 -12.23
N LYS A 36 -8.93 -15.55 -12.13
CA LYS A 36 -7.86 -15.71 -13.14
C LYS A 36 -7.79 -14.53 -14.10
N CYS A 37 -7.10 -13.49 -13.66
CA CYS A 37 -6.72 -12.41 -14.56
C CYS A 37 -5.25 -12.11 -14.30
N ASP A 38 -4.47 -11.98 -15.37
CA ASP A 38 -3.09 -11.48 -15.32
C ASP A 38 -3.02 -10.12 -14.60
N PHE A 39 -4.18 -9.45 -14.43
CA PHE A 39 -4.34 -8.23 -13.64
C PHE A 39 -3.70 -8.33 -12.27
N GLN A 40 -3.93 -9.40 -11.50
CA GLN A 40 -3.37 -9.48 -10.16
C GLN A 40 -1.83 -9.48 -10.21
N ALA A 41 -1.26 -10.26 -11.11
CA ALA A 41 0.19 -10.37 -11.28
C ALA A 41 0.78 -9.05 -11.81
N GLU A 42 0.14 -8.43 -12.79
CA GLU A 42 0.56 -7.15 -13.37
C GLU A 42 0.42 -6.00 -12.38
N PHE A 43 -0.68 -5.93 -11.65
CA PHE A 43 -0.87 -4.95 -10.58
C PHE A 43 0.20 -5.14 -9.49
N HIS A 44 0.47 -6.38 -9.06
CA HIS A 44 1.55 -6.64 -8.10
C HIS A 44 2.92 -6.25 -8.66
N LYS A 45 3.14 -6.43 -9.97
CA LYS A 45 4.35 -5.98 -10.65
C LYS A 45 4.50 -4.47 -10.58
N VAL A 46 3.45 -3.72 -10.94
CA VAL A 46 3.42 -2.25 -10.87
C VAL A 46 3.67 -1.74 -9.44
N VAL A 47 3.03 -2.35 -8.44
CA VAL A 47 3.15 -1.93 -7.03
C VAL A 47 4.52 -2.24 -6.42
N ASN A 48 5.18 -3.34 -6.82
CA ASN A 48 6.38 -3.85 -6.15
C ASN A 48 7.70 -3.59 -6.86
N HIS A 49 7.67 -3.68 -8.19
CA HIS A 49 8.88 -3.70 -9.01
C HIS A 49 9.25 -2.34 -9.59
N MET A 50 8.30 -1.40 -9.69
CA MET A 50 8.61 -0.05 -10.18
C MET A 50 9.47 0.69 -9.17
N LEU A 51 10.59 1.25 -9.64
CA LEU A 51 11.59 1.93 -8.81
C LEU A 51 11.56 3.44 -9.03
N THR A 52 11.14 3.89 -10.20
CA THR A 52 11.01 5.30 -10.54
C THR A 52 9.53 5.71 -10.67
N GLU A 53 9.27 7.00 -10.49
CA GLU A 53 7.91 7.55 -10.65
C GLU A 53 7.45 7.41 -12.10
N GLU A 54 8.32 7.69 -13.07
CA GLU A 54 8.06 7.57 -14.51
C GLU A 54 7.65 6.15 -14.94
N GLU A 55 8.39 5.13 -14.48
CA GLU A 55 8.03 3.72 -14.72
C GLU A 55 6.67 3.37 -14.11
N PHE A 56 6.38 3.88 -12.91
CA PHE A 56 5.12 3.63 -12.24
C PHE A 56 3.95 4.29 -12.98
N GLU A 57 4.07 5.56 -13.37
CA GLU A 57 3.03 6.27 -14.12
C GLU A 57 2.73 5.59 -15.45
N THR A 58 3.77 5.23 -16.20
CA THR A 58 3.64 4.54 -17.49
C THR A 58 2.99 3.16 -17.32
N ALA A 59 3.44 2.36 -16.35
CA ALA A 59 2.91 1.03 -16.13
C ALA A 59 1.51 1.05 -15.52
N TRP A 60 1.16 2.10 -14.76
CA TRP A 60 -0.18 2.31 -14.22
C TRP A 60 -1.18 2.64 -15.33
N ASP A 61 -0.83 3.57 -16.23
CA ASP A 61 -1.69 3.93 -17.36
C ASP A 61 -1.93 2.73 -18.29
N ALA A 62 -0.88 1.99 -18.62
CA ALA A 62 -0.98 0.75 -19.41
C ALA A 62 -1.88 -0.31 -18.74
N LEU A 63 -1.85 -0.42 -17.41
CA LEU A 63 -2.73 -1.31 -16.66
C LEU A 63 -4.19 -0.84 -16.75
N LEU A 64 -4.45 0.45 -16.59
CA LEU A 64 -5.82 0.98 -16.67
C LEU A 64 -6.43 0.77 -18.05
N ASP A 65 -5.65 0.95 -19.11
CA ASP A 65 -6.08 0.72 -20.49
C ASP A 65 -6.40 -0.75 -20.76
N LYS A 66 -5.47 -1.64 -20.39
CA LYS A 66 -5.59 -3.07 -20.66
C LYS A 66 -6.83 -3.71 -20.03
N TYR A 67 -7.22 -3.23 -18.86
CA TYR A 67 -8.36 -3.78 -18.12
C TYR A 67 -9.61 -2.90 -18.16
N ASN A 68 -9.61 -1.86 -18.99
CA ASN A 68 -10.70 -0.89 -19.12
C ASN A 68 -11.17 -0.33 -17.77
N LEU A 69 -10.20 0.04 -16.91
CA LEU A 69 -10.43 0.55 -15.56
C LEU A 69 -10.39 2.09 -15.51
N ARG A 70 -10.24 2.76 -16.66
CA ARG A 70 -10.36 4.23 -16.74
C ARG A 70 -11.76 4.65 -16.26
N GLY A 71 -11.81 5.60 -15.34
CA GLY A 71 -13.06 6.08 -14.75
C GLY A 71 -13.60 5.22 -13.60
N HIS A 72 -12.95 4.11 -13.23
CA HIS A 72 -13.34 3.37 -12.03
C HIS A 72 -13.03 4.20 -10.78
N ASN A 73 -14.07 4.59 -10.02
CA ASN A 73 -13.96 5.50 -8.86
C ASN A 73 -12.81 5.14 -7.91
N TYR A 74 -12.72 3.87 -7.50
CA TYR A 74 -11.66 3.44 -6.58
C TYR A 74 -10.26 3.42 -7.21
N MET A 75 -10.14 3.13 -8.51
CA MET A 75 -8.84 3.13 -9.20
C MET A 75 -8.32 4.56 -9.38
N THR A 76 -9.23 5.52 -9.49
CA THR A 76 -8.91 6.95 -9.48
C THR A 76 -8.46 7.40 -8.08
N GLN A 77 -9.22 7.03 -7.04
CA GLN A 77 -8.88 7.38 -5.64
C GLN A 77 -7.53 6.80 -5.18
N ILE A 78 -7.25 5.53 -5.50
CA ILE A 78 -5.98 4.91 -5.14
C ILE A 78 -4.81 5.56 -5.88
N TYR A 79 -5.03 6.02 -7.12
CA TYR A 79 -4.05 6.77 -7.90
C TYR A 79 -3.79 8.17 -7.33
N GLU A 80 -4.82 8.91 -6.94
CA GLU A 80 -4.66 10.23 -6.29
C GLU A 80 -3.86 10.14 -4.99
N THR A 81 -4.01 9.03 -4.27
CA THR A 81 -3.30 8.75 -3.02
C THR A 81 -1.98 8.02 -3.20
N ARG A 82 -1.46 7.87 -4.43
CA ARG A 82 -0.23 7.12 -4.75
C ARG A 82 0.99 7.53 -3.92
N HIS A 83 1.15 8.83 -3.65
CA HIS A 83 2.21 9.36 -2.79
C HIS A 83 2.21 8.81 -1.35
N LYS A 84 1.10 8.20 -0.89
CA LYS A 84 0.97 7.60 0.45
C LYS A 84 1.30 6.11 0.51
N TRP A 85 1.42 5.42 -0.63
CA TRP A 85 1.60 3.95 -0.63
C TRP A 85 2.58 3.43 -1.68
N ALA A 86 2.65 4.05 -2.86
CA ALA A 86 3.43 3.58 -4.00
C ALA A 86 4.93 3.74 -3.73
N LYS A 87 5.70 2.67 -3.98
CA LYS A 87 7.12 2.57 -3.63
C LYS A 87 8.00 3.70 -4.19
N PRO A 88 7.86 4.17 -5.45
CA PRO A 88 8.73 5.20 -6.02
C PRO A 88 8.72 6.52 -5.25
N TYR A 89 7.55 6.90 -4.71
CA TYR A 89 7.34 8.14 -3.97
C TYR A 89 7.97 8.16 -2.56
N PHE A 90 8.53 7.03 -2.12
CA PHE A 90 9.28 6.92 -0.86
C PHE A 90 10.78 6.77 -1.10
N ARG A 91 11.27 6.99 -2.32
CA ARG A 91 12.69 6.93 -2.64
C ARG A 91 13.41 8.04 -1.86
N GLY A 92 14.34 7.64 -0.98
CA GLY A 92 15.04 8.55 -0.05
C GLY A 92 14.49 8.55 1.38
N VAL A 93 13.32 7.94 1.62
CA VAL A 93 12.79 7.75 2.99
C VAL A 93 13.26 6.40 3.52
N PHE A 94 14.17 6.41 4.49
CA PHE A 94 14.67 5.18 5.10
C PHE A 94 13.53 4.46 5.84
N CYS A 95 13.02 3.38 5.25
CA CYS A 95 12.03 2.51 5.88
C CYS A 95 12.75 1.31 6.52
N ALA A 96 13.27 1.50 7.73
CA ALA A 96 13.95 0.44 8.47
C ALA A 96 13.05 -0.80 8.66
N LYS A 97 13.32 -1.90 7.96
CA LYS A 97 12.70 -3.25 8.16
C LYS A 97 11.15 -3.34 8.13
N MET A 98 10.40 -2.31 7.72
CA MET A 98 8.92 -2.30 7.77
C MET A 98 8.21 -2.67 6.46
N THR A 99 8.95 -3.00 5.39
CA THR A 99 8.36 -3.36 4.09
C THR A 99 7.83 -4.81 4.06
N SER A 100 8.22 -5.65 5.03
CA SER A 100 7.82 -7.06 5.08
C SER A 100 6.45 -7.24 5.74
N THR A 101 5.49 -7.82 5.00
CA THR A 101 4.15 -8.20 5.48
C THR A 101 4.20 -9.25 6.60
N GLN A 102 5.30 -10.01 6.70
CA GLN A 102 5.49 -11.07 7.68
C GLN A 102 5.40 -10.57 9.13
N ARG A 103 5.89 -9.35 9.40
CA ARG A 103 5.83 -8.76 10.75
C ARG A 103 4.45 -8.24 11.12
N SER A 104 3.73 -7.64 10.17
CA SER A 104 2.34 -7.25 10.38
C SER A 104 1.43 -8.47 10.56
N GLU A 105 1.70 -9.55 9.83
CA GLU A 105 0.94 -10.79 9.91
C GLU A 105 1.20 -11.54 11.22
N SER A 106 2.44 -11.63 11.69
CA SER A 106 2.74 -12.24 12.99
C SER A 106 2.15 -11.43 14.14
N ALA A 107 2.26 -10.10 14.12
CA ALA A 107 1.65 -9.23 15.12
C ALA A 107 0.11 -9.34 15.11
N ASN A 108 -0.51 -9.35 13.92
CA ASN A 108 -1.96 -9.56 13.80
C ASN A 108 -2.39 -10.97 14.24
N HIS A 109 -1.58 -12.00 13.97
CA HIS A 109 -1.88 -13.36 14.38
C HIS A 109 -1.83 -13.50 15.91
N MET A 110 -0.78 -12.95 16.53
CA MET A 110 -0.64 -12.85 17.99
C MET A 110 -1.81 -12.07 18.60
N LEU A 111 -2.18 -10.91 18.04
CA LEU A 111 -3.31 -10.14 18.57
C LEU A 111 -4.66 -10.86 18.42
N LYS A 112 -4.86 -11.60 17.32
CA LYS A 112 -6.07 -12.41 17.11
C LYS A 112 -6.20 -13.58 18.08
N SER A 113 -5.09 -14.11 18.62
CA SER A 113 -5.15 -15.17 19.64
C SER A 113 -5.54 -14.66 21.03
N TYR A 114 -5.38 -13.36 21.30
CA TYR A 114 -5.66 -12.75 22.62
C TYR A 114 -6.91 -11.86 22.67
N MET A 115 -7.58 -11.58 21.54
CA MET A 115 -8.77 -10.72 21.50
C MET A 115 -9.97 -11.42 20.83
N PRO A 116 -11.19 -11.36 21.41
CA PRO A 116 -12.40 -11.82 20.74
C PRO A 116 -12.70 -10.96 19.50
N PRO A 117 -13.42 -11.49 18.49
CA PRO A 117 -13.51 -10.89 17.17
C PRO A 117 -14.26 -9.55 17.19
N ARG A 118 -13.51 -8.45 17.24
CA ARG A 118 -13.96 -7.12 16.80
C ARG A 118 -13.00 -6.59 15.74
N LYS A 119 -13.58 -5.91 14.74
CA LYS A 119 -13.00 -5.61 13.41
C LYS A 119 -11.52 -5.18 13.45
N PRO A 120 -10.65 -5.68 12.54
CA PRO A 120 -9.23 -5.41 12.57
C PRO A 120 -8.91 -4.17 11.74
N ASP A 121 -8.87 -3.01 12.39
CA ASP A 121 -8.29 -1.80 11.81
C ASP A 121 -7.02 -1.44 12.60
N ALA A 122 -6.01 -0.93 11.88
CA ALA A 122 -4.70 -0.45 12.35
C ALA A 122 -3.56 -1.48 12.52
N CYS A 123 -2.87 -1.78 11.42
CA CYS A 123 -1.45 -2.15 11.47
C CYS A 123 -0.64 -0.93 10.97
N PHE A 124 0.03 -0.23 11.89
CA PHE A 124 0.80 1.00 11.61
C PHE A 124 2.23 0.69 11.20
N CYS A 125 2.64 1.24 10.05
CA CYS A 125 4.04 1.29 9.67
C CYS A 125 4.58 2.71 9.90
N LEU A 126 5.35 2.90 10.98
CA LEU A 126 6.06 4.14 11.31
C LEU A 126 7.47 4.11 10.67
N ALA A 127 7.76 5.03 9.76
CA ALA A 127 9.12 5.24 9.26
C ALA A 127 9.86 6.22 10.19
N ILE A 128 10.96 5.76 10.80
CA ILE A 128 11.90 6.60 11.57
C ILE A 128 13.06 6.97 10.64
N HIS A 129 13.30 8.27 10.46
CA HIS A 129 14.52 8.76 9.79
C HIS A 129 15.74 8.41 10.64
N GLY A 130 16.70 7.71 10.03
CA GLY A 130 18.06 7.58 10.57
C GLY A 130 18.78 8.92 10.43
N ALA A 131 19.25 9.44 11.55
CA ALA A 131 20.13 10.59 11.61
C ALA A 131 21.45 10.27 10.89
N SER A 132 21.94 11.25 10.12
CA SER A 132 23.30 11.31 9.63
C SER A 132 24.29 11.30 10.80
N VAL A 133 25.26 10.38 10.75
CA VAL A 133 26.68 10.64 11.04
C VAL A 133 27.49 9.79 10.06
#